data_AF-A0A818LIY0-F1
#
_entry.id   AF-A0A818LIY0-F1
#
_cell.length_a   1.000
_cell.length_b   1.000
_cell.length_c   1.000
_cell.angle_alpha   90.00
_cell.angle_beta   90.00
_cell.angle_gamma   90.00
#
_symmetry.space_group_name_H-M   'P 1'
#
loop_
_entity.id
_entity.type
_entity.pdbx_description
1 polymer ?
#
loop_
_entity_poly.entity_id
_entity_poly.type
_entity_poly.pdbx_seq_one_letter_code
_entity_poly.pdbx_strand_id
1 'polypeptide(L)'
;MDQNLYVQVLVAFGLNNYNEAIELISKILGDKSNTVERQVNIVLLNQRATSYFKLQLFTEAFKDMQSSINMGFDIKRDEELLYMYYHAKSKTELSEIINTLEQIKIICNREIMLLKQINIDKMFNKNDRTRTRSQSAGRK
;
A
#
# COMPACT_ATOMS: atom_id res chain seq x y z
N MET A 1 -25.15 -1.42 -19.77
CA MET A 1 -24.65 -0.19 -19.14
C MET A 1 -25.73 0.86 -19.12
N ASP A 2 -26.03 1.42 -17.94
CA ASP A 2 -26.85 2.62 -17.81
C ASP A 2 -26.11 3.81 -18.43
N GLN A 3 -26.60 4.28 -19.58
CA GLN A 3 -26.00 5.40 -20.32
C GLN A 3 -25.94 6.69 -19.49
N ASN A 4 -26.85 6.85 -18.52
CA ASN A 4 -26.87 8.00 -17.63
C ASN A 4 -25.63 8.01 -16.72
N LEU A 5 -25.25 6.85 -16.18
CA LEU A 5 -24.13 6.75 -15.24
C LEU A 5 -22.78 6.98 -15.93
N TYR A 6 -22.61 6.53 -17.17
CA TYR A 6 -21.40 6.81 -17.95
C TYR A 6 -21.25 8.30 -18.28
N VAL A 7 -22.34 8.98 -18.63
CA VAL A 7 -22.32 10.44 -18.87
C VAL A 7 -21.92 11.19 -17.59
N GLN A 8 -22.43 10.79 -16.42
CA GLN A 8 -22.04 11.38 -15.14
C GLN A 8 -20.54 11.21 -14.86
N VAL A 9 -19.95 10.06 -15.20
CA VAL A 9 -18.49 9.87 -15.11
C VAL A 9 -17.74 10.89 -15.97
N LEU A 10 -18.13 11.03 -17.24
CA LEU A 10 -17.46 11.97 -18.15
C LEU A 10 -17.55 13.41 -17.66
N VAL A 11 -18.71 13.81 -17.10
CA VAL A 11 -18.92 15.13 -16.52
C VAL A 11 -18.05 15.33 -15.28
N ALA A 12 -18.09 14.42 -14.31
CA ALA A 12 -17.30 14.51 -13.08
C ALA A 12 -15.80 14.57 -13.39
N PHE A 13 -15.33 13.72 -14.31
CA PHE A 13 -13.94 13.68 -14.73
C PHE A 13 -13.53 14.98 -15.46
N GLY A 14 -14.34 15.48 -16.39
CA GLY A 14 -14.09 16.72 -17.11
C GLY A 14 -14.07 17.97 -16.22
N LEU A 15 -14.82 17.96 -15.12
CA LEU A 15 -14.81 19.01 -14.10
C LEU A 15 -13.69 18.84 -13.07
N ASN A 16 -12.81 17.85 -13.24
CA ASN A 16 -11.77 17.47 -12.27
C ASN A 16 -12.32 17.11 -10.87
N ASN A 17 -13.59 16.70 -10.78
CA ASN A 17 -14.15 16.15 -9.55
C ASN A 17 -13.74 14.68 -9.42
N TYR A 18 -12.45 14.46 -9.11
CA TYR A 18 -11.85 13.14 -9.12
C TYR A 18 -12.46 12.18 -8.09
N ASN A 19 -12.91 12.67 -6.94
CA ASN A 19 -13.57 11.85 -5.93
C ASN A 19 -14.91 11.30 -6.44
N GLU A 20 -15.75 12.15 -7.03
CA GLU A 20 -17.02 11.74 -7.63
C GLU A 20 -16.79 10.80 -8.82
N ALA A 21 -15.82 11.10 -9.68
CA ALA A 21 -15.44 10.22 -10.79
C ALA A 21 -15.04 8.82 -10.30
N ILE A 22 -14.24 8.73 -9.23
CA ILE A 22 -13.84 7.44 -8.63
C ILE A 22 -15.06 6.67 -8.11
N GLU A 23 -15.98 7.33 -7.41
CA GLU A 23 -17.16 6.70 -6.86
C GLU A 23 -18.05 6.12 -7.96
N LEU A 24 -18.37 6.94 -8.97
CA LEU A 24 -19.21 6.56 -10.09
C LEU A 24 -18.59 5.41 -10.90
N ILE A 25 -17.29 5.49 -11.21
CA ILE A 25 -16.60 4.43 -11.95
C ILE A 25 -16.55 3.13 -11.12
N SER A 26 -16.32 3.22 -9.82
CA SER A 26 -16.29 2.04 -8.93
C SER A 26 -17.64 1.36 -8.84
N LYS A 27 -18.74 2.13 -8.87
CA LYS A 27 -20.10 1.59 -8.97
C LYS A 27 -20.30 0.83 -10.29
N ILE A 28 -19.86 1.40 -11.42
CA ILE A 28 -19.98 0.75 -12.74
C ILE A 28 -19.17 -0.56 -12.77
N LEU A 29 -17.90 -0.53 -12.36
CA LEU A 29 -17.00 -1.68 -12.42
C LEU A 29 -17.34 -2.77 -11.38
N GLY A 30 -17.98 -2.39 -10.27
CA GLY A 30 -18.40 -3.31 -9.21
C GLY A 30 -19.71 -4.07 -9.51
N ASP A 31 -20.53 -3.56 -10.43
CA ASP A 31 -21.80 -4.18 -10.79
C ASP A 31 -21.59 -5.36 -11.74
N LYS A 32 -21.58 -6.58 -11.19
CA LYS A 32 -21.41 -7.83 -11.93
C LYS A 32 -22.57 -8.14 -12.90
N SER A 33 -23.73 -7.49 -12.74
CA SER A 33 -24.87 -7.65 -13.65
C SER A 33 -24.71 -6.80 -14.91
N ASN A 34 -23.82 -5.81 -14.88
CA ASN A 34 -23.58 -4.90 -15.98
C ASN A 34 -22.49 -5.45 -16.90
N THR A 35 -22.89 -5.97 -18.07
CA THR A 35 -21.95 -6.33 -19.13
C THR A 35 -21.45 -5.08 -19.83
N VAL A 36 -20.32 -4.57 -19.36
CA VAL A 36 -19.61 -3.46 -19.99
C VAL A 36 -18.71 -4.01 -21.09
N GLU A 37 -18.77 -3.40 -22.28
CA GLU A 37 -17.87 -3.76 -23.37
C GLU A 37 -16.41 -3.57 -22.94
N ARG A 38 -15.53 -4.50 -23.35
CA ARG A 38 -14.12 -4.51 -22.96
C ARG A 38 -13.43 -3.16 -23.16
N GLN A 39 -13.69 -2.48 -24.28
CA GLN A 39 -13.09 -1.16 -24.55
C GLN A 39 -13.55 -0.11 -23.55
N VAL A 40 -14.83 -0.13 -23.15
CA VAL A 40 -15.35 0.81 -22.17
C VAL A 40 -14.75 0.55 -20.78
N ASN A 41 -14.52 -0.72 -20.41
CA ASN A 41 -13.80 -1.05 -19.16
C ASN A 41 -12.38 -0.48 -19.14
N ILE A 42 -11.64 -0.57 -20.26
CA ILE A 42 -10.31 0.02 -20.40
C ILE A 42 -10.36 1.53 -20.16
N VAL A 43 -11.33 2.23 -20.78
CA VAL A 43 -11.50 3.68 -20.61
C VAL A 43 -11.82 4.04 -19.16
N LEU A 44 -12.75 3.31 -18.53
CA LEU A 44 -13.13 3.53 -17.13
C LEU A 44 -11.96 3.29 -16.18
N LEU A 45 -11.19 2.22 -16.39
CA LEU A 45 -9.97 1.95 -15.60
C LEU A 45 -8.94 3.07 -15.77
N ASN A 46 -8.71 3.55 -17.00
CA ASN A 46 -7.78 4.66 -17.24
C ASN A 46 -8.26 5.96 -16.56
N GLN A 47 -9.55 6.29 -16.65
CA GLN A 47 -10.12 7.48 -16.00
C GLN A 47 -10.05 7.41 -14.47
N ARG A 48 -10.34 6.23 -13.88
CA ARG A 48 -10.23 6.05 -12.43
C ARG A 48 -8.78 6.08 -11.98
N ALA A 49 -7.87 5.45 -12.73
CA ALA A 49 -6.44 5.55 -12.49
C ALA A 49 -5.94 6.99 -12.52
N THR A 50 -6.37 7.79 -13.51
CA THR A 50 -6.01 9.20 -13.60
C THR A 50 -6.55 9.99 -12.42
N SER A 51 -7.78 9.72 -12.01
CA SER A 51 -8.39 10.35 -10.84
C SER A 51 -7.60 10.04 -9.56
N TYR A 52 -7.26 8.77 -9.34
CA TYR A 52 -6.39 8.37 -8.22
C TYR A 52 -5.02 9.06 -8.27
N PHE A 53 -4.40 9.12 -9.45
CA PHE A 53 -3.10 9.76 -9.62
C PHE A 53 -3.13 11.25 -9.27
N LYS A 54 -4.15 11.99 -9.73
CA LYS A 54 -4.31 13.42 -9.42
C LYS A 54 -4.55 13.67 -7.93
N LEU A 55 -5.14 12.69 -7.23
CA LEU A 55 -5.30 12.68 -5.78
C LEU A 55 -4.08 12.11 -5.01
N GLN A 56 -2.99 11.77 -5.70
CA GLN A 56 -1.77 11.17 -5.14
C GLN A 56 -1.97 9.78 -4.50
N LEU A 57 -3.05 9.09 -4.86
CA LEU A 57 -3.36 7.71 -4.46
C LEU A 57 -2.65 6.74 -5.42
N PHE A 58 -1.32 6.70 -5.34
CA PHE A 58 -0.47 6.07 -6.36
C PHE A 58 -0.63 4.54 -6.44
N THR A 59 -0.94 3.88 -5.33
CA THR A 59 -1.11 2.42 -5.30
C THR A 59 -2.37 1.99 -6.04
N GLU A 60 -3.47 2.72 -5.84
CA GLU A 60 -4.74 2.53 -6.53
C GLU A 60 -4.62 2.90 -8.01
N ALA A 61 -3.97 4.03 -8.31
CA ALA A 61 -3.68 4.45 -9.68
C ALA A 61 -2.91 3.36 -10.45
N PHE A 62 -1.83 2.84 -9.86
CA PHE A 62 -1.01 1.80 -10.47
C PHE A 62 -1.82 0.51 -10.73
N LYS A 63 -2.63 0.07 -9.76
CA LYS A 63 -3.48 -1.12 -9.91
C LYS A 63 -4.46 -1.01 -11.06
N ASP A 64 -5.12 0.13 -11.23
CA ASP A 64 -6.08 0.33 -12.31
C ASP A 64 -5.39 0.43 -13.67
N MET A 65 -4.24 1.11 -13.77
CA MET A 65 -3.44 1.15 -15.02
C MET A 65 -2.95 -0.24 -15.42
N GLN A 66 -2.44 -1.00 -14.45
CA GLN A 66 -2.00 -2.37 -14.70
C GLN A 66 -3.17 -3.25 -15.17
N SER A 67 -4.35 -3.07 -14.59
CA SER A 67 -5.56 -3.78 -15.00
C SER A 67 -5.96 -3.43 -16.43
N SER A 68 -5.89 -2.15 -16.80
CA SER A 68 -6.15 -1.68 -18.16
C SER A 68 -5.18 -2.26 -19.19
N ILE A 69 -3.87 -2.28 -18.88
CA ILE A 69 -2.84 -2.91 -19.71
C ILE A 69 -3.10 -4.41 -19.88
N ASN A 70 -3.45 -5.12 -18.80
CA ASN A 70 -3.80 -6.54 -18.84
C ASN A 70 -5.06 -6.80 -19.68
N MET A 71 -5.97 -5.82 -19.77
CA MET A 71 -7.12 -5.84 -20.68
C MET A 71 -6.76 -5.49 -22.13
N GLY A 72 -5.50 -5.22 -22.46
CA GLY A 72 -5.02 -5.01 -23.82
C GLY A 72 -4.83 -3.54 -24.21
N PHE A 73 -4.86 -2.61 -23.25
CA PHE A 73 -4.50 -1.21 -23.53
C PHE A 73 -3.01 -1.09 -23.87
N ASP A 74 -2.70 -0.59 -25.06
CA ASP A 74 -1.32 -0.29 -25.47
C ASP A 74 -0.88 1.07 -24.92
N ILE A 75 -0.42 1.06 -23.66
CA ILE A 75 -0.01 2.26 -22.94
C ILE A 75 1.13 3.03 -23.62
N LYS A 76 1.92 2.40 -24.50
CA LYS A 76 3.02 3.06 -25.20
C LYS A 76 2.55 4.12 -26.21
N ARG A 77 1.25 4.10 -26.57
CA ARG A 77 0.66 5.07 -27.50
C ARG A 77 0.21 6.36 -26.82
N ASP A 78 0.21 6.39 -25.49
CA ASP A 78 -0.24 7.54 -24.69
C ASP A 78 0.89 7.94 -23.74
N GLU A 79 1.61 9.00 -24.11
CA GLU A 79 2.79 9.47 -23.37
C GLU A 79 2.45 9.91 -21.93
N GLU A 80 1.27 10.53 -21.73
CA GLU A 80 0.83 10.99 -20.40
C GLU A 80 0.53 9.80 -19.50
N LEU A 81 -0.25 8.82 -19.99
CA LEU A 81 -0.54 7.61 -19.24
C LEU A 81 0.72 6.78 -18.98
N LEU A 82 1.66 6.72 -19.93
CA LEU A 82 2.93 6.03 -19.75
C LEU A 82 3.75 6.66 -18.62
N TYR A 83 3.86 7.99 -18.60
CA TYR A 83 4.51 8.71 -17.50
C TYR A 83 3.83 8.42 -16.16
N MET A 84 2.50 8.54 -16.12
CA MET A 84 1.73 8.32 -14.90
C MET A 84 1.89 6.89 -14.36
N TYR A 85 1.94 5.89 -15.24
CA TYR A 85 2.14 4.50 -14.88
C TYR A 85 3.50 4.28 -14.18
N TYR A 86 4.59 4.75 -14.79
CA TYR A 86 5.92 4.58 -14.19
C TYR A 86 6.09 5.39 -12.90
N HIS A 87 5.49 6.59 -12.85
CA HIS A 87 5.50 7.40 -11.64
C HIS A 87 4.70 6.73 -10.50
N ALA A 88 3.48 6.25 -10.78
CA ALA A 88 2.65 5.56 -9.79
C ALA A 88 3.31 4.25 -9.30
N LYS A 89 3.92 3.50 -10.22
CA LYS A 89 4.68 2.29 -9.92
C LYS A 89 5.82 2.56 -8.94
N SER A 90 6.71 3.50 -9.29
CA SER A 90 7.87 3.84 -8.45
C SER A 90 7.44 4.34 -7.06
N LYS A 91 6.38 5.13 -6.97
CA LYS A 91 5.82 5.59 -5.68
C LYS A 91 5.27 4.44 -4.83
N THR A 92 4.62 3.47 -5.46
CA THR A 92 4.11 2.27 -4.79
C THR A 92 5.25 1.41 -4.24
N GLU A 93 6.24 1.09 -5.08
CA GLU A 93 7.42 0.33 -4.68
C GLU A 93 8.20 1.02 -3.54
N LEU A 94 8.34 2.34 -3.60
CA LEU A 94 8.99 3.11 -2.53
C LEU A 94 8.21 3.01 -1.20
N SER A 95 6.88 3.10 -1.25
CA SER A 95 6.01 2.95 -0.06
C SER A 95 6.18 1.58 0.60
N GLU A 96 6.24 0.51 -0.20
CA GLU A 96 6.47 -0.86 0.28
C GLU A 96 7.83 -1.02 0.96
N ILE A 97 8.88 -0.43 0.37
CA ILE A 97 10.23 -0.42 0.96
C ILE A 97 10.22 0.31 2.31
N ILE A 98 9.60 1.49 2.39
CA ILE A 98 9.51 2.28 3.63
C ILE A 98 8.82 1.47 4.73
N ASN A 99 7.67 0.87 4.44
CA ASN A 99 6.94 0.03 5.39
C ASN A 99 7.79 -1.14 5.89
N THR A 100 8.56 -1.78 4.99
CA THR A 100 9.46 -2.87 5.36
C THR A 100 10.58 -2.40 6.30
N LEU A 101 11.17 -1.24 6.03
CA LEU A 101 12.21 -0.66 6.89
C LEU A 101 11.67 -0.30 8.28
N GLU A 102 10.44 0.19 8.38
CA GLU A 102 9.79 0.47 9.66
C GLU A 102 9.59 -0.80 10.49
N GLN A 103 9.17 -1.90 9.85
CA GLN A 103 9.03 -3.20 10.52
C GLN A 103 10.38 -3.73 11.02
N ILE A 104 11.43 -3.64 10.19
CA ILE A 104 12.80 -4.03 10.59
C ILE A 104 13.25 -3.22 11.80
N LYS A 105 13.03 -1.90 11.79
CA LYS A 105 13.37 -1.03 12.93
C LYS A 105 12.67 -1.46 14.23
N ILE A 106 11.40 -1.85 14.15
CA ILE A 106 10.65 -2.36 15.32
C ILE A 106 11.27 -3.65 15.84
N ILE A 107 11.63 -4.59 14.96
CA ILE A 107 12.25 -5.87 15.33
C ILE A 107 13.59 -5.62 16.01
N CYS A 108 14.47 -4.80 15.43
CA CYS A 108 15.77 -4.47 16.02
C CYS A 108 15.63 -3.84 17.42
N ASN A 109 14.67 -2.92 17.60
CA ASN A 109 14.42 -2.33 18.91
C ASN A 109 13.99 -3.36 19.95
N ARG A 110 13.14 -4.32 19.58
CA ARG A 110 12.72 -5.43 20.46
C ARG A 110 13.90 -6.33 20.82
N GLU A 111 14.74 -6.69 19.87
CA GLU A 111 15.92 -7.52 20.11
C GLU A 111 16.92 -6.83 21.06
N ILE A 112 17.17 -5.52 20.85
CA ILE A 112 18.01 -4.73 21.75
C ILE A 112 17.48 -4.74 23.19
N MET A 113 16.15 -4.62 23.37
CA MET A 113 15.53 -4.68 24.69
C MET A 113 15.70 -6.07 25.34
N LEU A 114 15.49 -7.15 24.59
CA LEU A 114 15.68 -8.51 25.08
C LEU A 114 17.14 -8.77 25.50
N LEU A 115 18.11 -8.32 24.71
CA LEU A 115 19.53 -8.44 25.04
C LEU A 115 19.89 -7.67 26.33
N LYS A 116 19.33 -6.46 26.51
CA LYS A 116 19.48 -5.70 27.76
C LYS A 116 18.89 -6.46 28.95
N GLN A 117 17.69 -7.04 28.81
CA GLN A 117 17.06 -7.81 29.88
C GLN A 117 17.87 -9.05 30.26
N ILE A 118 18.31 -9.84 29.26
CA ILE A 118 19.15 -11.03 29.50
C ILE A 118 20.43 -10.67 30.25
N ASN A 119 21.06 -9.53 29.94
CA ASN A 119 22.25 -9.10 30.64
C ASN A 119 21.97 -8.71 32.10
N ILE A 120 20.84 -8.04 32.36
CA ILE A 120 20.38 -7.73 33.71
C ILE A 120 20.15 -9.03 34.51
N ASP A 121 19.42 -10.00 33.95
CA ASP A 121 19.11 -11.27 34.61
C ASP A 121 20.38 -12.07 34.94
N LYS A 122 21.38 -12.06 34.04
CA LYS A 122 22.69 -12.66 34.29
C LYS A 122 23.44 -12.01 35.46
N MET A 123 23.35 -10.69 35.61
CA MET A 123 23.96 -9.98 36.75
C MET A 123 23.28 -10.33 38.06
N PHE A 124 21.95 -10.34 38.11
CA PHE A 124 21.19 -10.75 39.31
C PHE A 124 21.50 -12.19 39.72
N ASN A 125 21.49 -13.14 38.77
CA ASN A 125 21.78 -14.55 39.08
C ASN A 125 23.23 -14.76 39.58
N LYS A 126 24.21 -14.01 39.06
CA LYS A 126 25.59 -14.02 39.60
C LYS A 126 25.65 -13.47 41.03
N ASN A 127 24.92 -12.39 41.32
CA ASN A 127 24.87 -11.78 42.65
C ASN A 127 24.18 -12.71 43.68
N ASP A 128 23.12 -13.42 43.30
CA ASP A 128 22.45 -14.37 44.20
C ASP A 128 23.33 -15.59 44.51
N ARG A 129 24.05 -16.13 43.52
CA ARG A 129 25.00 -17.25 43.71
C ARG A 129 26.17 -16.90 44.62
N THR A 130 26.67 -15.66 44.55
CA THR A 130 27.77 -15.20 45.43
C THR A 130 27.27 -15.00 46.85
N ARG A 131 26.08 -14.41 47.02
CA ARG A 131 25.46 -14.20 48.34
C ARG A 131 25.16 -15.52 49.05
N THR A 132 24.57 -16.50 48.36
CA THR A 132 24.29 -17.83 48.93
C THR A 132 25.56 -18.60 49.33
N ARG A 133 26.65 -18.52 48.55
CA ARG A 133 27.94 -19.11 48.93
C ARG A 133 28.56 -18.44 50.17
N SER A 134 28.44 -17.13 50.31
CA SER A 134 28.98 -16.42 51.48
C SER A 134 28.25 -16.79 52.78
N GLN A 135 26.93 -17.02 52.73
CA GLN A 135 26.12 -17.41 53.88
C GLN A 135 26.38 -18.86 54.32
N SER A 136 26.70 -19.77 53.39
CA SER A 136 27.02 -21.16 53.73
C SER A 136 28.45 -21.36 54.25
N ALA A 137 29.39 -20.49 53.84
CA ALA A 137 30.77 -20.52 54.33
C ALA A 137 30.91 -20.01 55.78
N GLY A 138 30.08 -19.05 56.20
CA GLY A 138 30.11 -18.49 57.56
C GLY A 138 29.38 -19.31 58.64
N ARG A 139 28.84 -20.49 58.29
CA ARG A 139 28.06 -21.37 59.19
C ARG A 139 28.79 -22.66 59.61
N LYS A 140 30.11 -22.74 59.40
CA LYS A 140 30.94 -23.88 59.81
C LYS A 140 31.80 -23.55 61.02
#